data_AF-A0A183U6D6-F1
#
_entry.id   AF-A0A183U6D6-F1
#
_cell.length_a   1.000
_cell.length_b   1.000
_cell.length_c   1.000
_cell.angle_alpha   90.00
_cell.angle_beta   90.00
_cell.angle_gamma   90.00
#
_symmetry.space_group_name_H-M   'P 1'
#
loop_
_entity.id
_entity.type
_entity.pdbx_description
1 polymer ?
#
loop_
_entity_poly.entity_id
_entity_poly.type
_entity_poly.pdbx_seq_one_letter_code
_entity_poly.pdbx_strand_id
1 'polypeptide(L)'
;MKTRLKAAQKGHSLLKKKADALNMRFRSILGKIVENKNLMGEVLREASFSLAEAKFTAGDFSHVVIQNVSRAQHRVRMKKE
;
A
#
# COMPACT_ATOMS: atom_id res chain seq x y z
N MET A 1 2.29 44.51 20.84
CA MET A 1 3.29 43.53 20.35
C MET A 1 3.37 42.24 21.17
N LYS A 2 3.36 42.28 22.52
CA LYS A 2 3.45 41.09 23.39
C LYS A 2 2.36 40.02 23.14
N THR A 3 1.12 40.44 22.86
CA THR A 3 -0.01 39.54 22.53
C THR A 3 0.18 38.78 21.21
N ARG A 4 0.69 39.47 20.18
CA ARG A 4 1.02 38.87 18.87
C ARG A 4 2.11 37.80 19.01
N LEU A 5 3.14 38.08 19.82
CA LEU A 5 4.20 37.11 20.11
C LEU A 5 3.66 35.87 20.83
N LYS A 6 2.82 36.06 21.85
CA LYS A 6 2.19 34.94 22.59
C LYS A 6 1.28 34.09 21.69
N ALA A 7 0.53 34.72 20.79
CA ALA A 7 -0.29 34.02 19.80
C ALA A 7 0.56 33.20 18.81
N ALA A 8 1.66 33.77 18.31
CA ALA A 8 2.59 33.07 17.41
C ALA A 8 3.26 31.87 18.09
N GLN A 9 3.68 32.02 19.36
CA GLN A 9 4.23 30.91 20.16
C GLN A 9 3.23 29.76 20.33
N LYS A 10 1.96 30.09 20.60
CA LYS A 10 0.88 29.09 20.68
C LYS A 10 0.63 28.41 19.33
N GLY A 11 0.57 29.18 18.24
CA GLY A 11 0.39 28.66 16.89
C GLY A 11 1.51 27.70 16.48
N HIS A 12 2.76 28.07 16.75
CA HIS A 12 3.91 27.19 16.54
C HIS A 12 3.79 25.89 17.35
N SER A 13 3.44 25.97 18.63
CA SER A 13 3.23 24.77 19.47
C SER A 13 2.15 23.85 18.92
N LEU A 14 1.03 24.39 18.43
CA LEU A 14 -0.06 23.61 17.82
C LEU A 14 0.38 22.94 16.51
N LEU A 15 1.08 23.68 15.64
CA LEU A 15 1.59 23.14 14.39
C LEU A 15 2.64 22.06 14.62
N LYS A 16 3.52 22.25 15.60
CA LYS A 16 4.51 21.25 15.99
C LYS A 16 3.84 19.96 16.45
N LYS A 17 2.82 20.04 17.32
CA LYS A 17 2.02 18.87 17.73
C LYS A 17 1.35 18.16 16.55
N LYS A 18 0.79 18.91 15.59
CA LYS A 18 0.21 18.34 14.36
C LYS A 18 1.26 17.63 13.51
N ALA A 19 2.43 18.26 13.31
CA ALA A 19 3.53 17.67 12.56
C ALA A 19 4.04 16.38 13.21
N ASP A 20 4.13 16.35 14.54
CA ASP A 20 4.55 15.15 15.28
C ASP A 20 3.53 14.03 15.16
N ALA A 21 2.22 14.32 15.24
CA ALA A 21 1.17 13.34 15.00
C ALA A 21 1.20 12.77 13.57
N LEU A 22 1.40 13.63 12.57
CA LEU A 22 1.55 13.20 11.17
C LEU A 22 2.79 12.33 10.97
N ASN A 23 3.93 12.70 11.57
CA ASN A 23 5.16 11.90 11.52
C ASN A 23 5.00 10.53 12.20
N MET A 24 4.29 10.46 13.33
CA MET A 24 3.98 9.19 13.98
C MET A 24 3.12 8.30 13.08
N ARG A 25 2.06 8.86 12.47
CA ARG A 25 1.21 8.11 11.52
C ARG A 25 1.99 7.67 10.29
N PHE A 26 2.84 8.53 9.76
CA PHE A 26 3.72 8.20 8.62
C PHE A 26 4.65 7.03 8.95
N ARG A 27 5.31 7.04 10.12
CA ARG A 27 6.16 5.93 10.56
C ARG A 27 5.38 4.63 10.74
N SER A 28 4.17 4.69 11.29
CA SER A 28 3.30 3.51 11.41
C SER A 28 2.91 2.95 10.04
N ILE A 29 2.55 3.82 9.08
CA ILE A 29 2.25 3.42 7.71
C ILE A 29 3.48 2.80 7.05
N LEU A 30 4.66 3.39 7.22
CA LEU A 30 5.90 2.87 6.68
C LEU A 30 6.23 1.47 7.23
N GLY A 31 6.05 1.26 8.53
CA GLY A 31 6.20 -0.07 9.15
C GLY A 31 5.29 -1.11 8.50
N LYS A 32 4.00 -0.78 8.33
CA LYS A 32 3.03 -1.65 7.64
C LYS A 32 3.39 -1.92 6.18
N ILE A 33 3.94 -0.93 5.47
CA ILE A 33 4.39 -1.12 4.08
C ILE A 33 5.53 -2.13 4.01
N VAL A 34 6.51 -2.04 4.93
CA VAL A 34 7.63 -2.99 4.96
C VAL A 34 7.16 -4.40 5.31
N GLU A 35 6.31 -4.54 6.32
CA GLU A 35 5.72 -5.82 6.70
C GLU A 35 4.95 -6.46 5.54
N ASN A 36 4.04 -5.71 4.92
CA ASN A 36 3.26 -6.19 3.78
C ASN A 36 4.13 -6.52 2.56
N LYS A 37 5.24 -5.80 2.35
CA LYS A 37 6.18 -6.11 1.27
C LYS A 37 6.87 -7.46 1.47
N ASN A 38 7.22 -7.79 2.71
CA ASN A 38 7.81 -9.09 3.03
C ASN A 38 6.78 -10.22 2.83
N LEU A 39 5.56 -10.04 3.34
CA LEU A 39 4.46 -10.98 3.15
C LEU A 39 4.14 -11.18 1.66
N MET A 40 4.14 -10.11 0.87
CA MET A 40 3.95 -10.18 -0.58
C MET A 40 5.00 -11.07 -1.26
N GLY A 41 6.24 -11.09 -0.77
CA GLY A 41 7.29 -11.98 -1.28
C GLY A 41 6.94 -13.46 -1.08
N GLU A 42 6.40 -13.82 0.08
CA GLU A 42 5.96 -15.19 0.37
C GLU A 42 4.76 -15.60 -0.50
N VAL A 43 3.75 -14.73 -0.59
CA VAL A 43 2.56 -14.96 -1.43
C VAL A 43 2.94 -15.11 -2.90
N LEU A 44 3.88 -14.29 -3.40
CA LEU A 44 4.31 -14.37 -4.79
C LEU A 44 5.12 -15.65 -5.07
N ARG A 45 5.90 -16.12 -4.09
CA ARG A 45 6.62 -17.41 -4.18
C ARG A 45 5.64 -18.56 -4.27
N GLU A 46 4.61 -18.59 -3.43
CA GLU A 46 3.55 -19.60 -3.47
C GLU A 46 2.80 -19.56 -4.81
N ALA A 47 2.36 -18.38 -5.25
CA ALA A 47 1.68 -18.22 -6.54
C ALA A 47 2.53 -18.68 -7.73
N SER A 48 3.84 -18.42 -7.70
CA SER A 48 4.77 -18.89 -8.74
C SER A 48 4.88 -20.41 -8.74
N PHE A 49 4.86 -21.04 -7.57
CA PHE A 49 4.86 -22.50 -7.45
C PHE A 49 3.56 -23.10 -7.98
N SER A 50 2.40 -22.56 -7.59
CA SER A 50 1.10 -23.00 -8.12
C SER A 50 1.01 -22.83 -9.64
N LEU A 51 1.60 -21.77 -10.20
CA LEU A 51 1.70 -21.60 -11.65
C LEU A 51 2.56 -22.70 -12.30
N ALA A 52 3.64 -23.13 -11.65
CA ALA A 52 4.47 -24.23 -12.13
C ALA A 52 3.72 -25.57 -12.11
N GLU A 53 2.97 -25.87 -11.06
CA GLU A 53 2.11 -27.07 -10.98
C GLU A 53 1.05 -27.09 -12.09
N ALA A 54 0.41 -25.94 -12.34
CA ALA A 54 -0.55 -25.79 -13.42
C ALA A 54 0.10 -26.02 -14.79
N LYS A 55 1.29 -25.46 -15.03
CA LYS A 55 2.05 -25.65 -16.28
C LYS A 55 2.53 -27.10 -16.45
N PHE A 56 2.92 -27.75 -15.37
CA PHE A 56 3.31 -29.16 -15.39
C PHE A 56 2.15 -30.06 -15.83
N THR A 57 0.95 -29.79 -15.34
CA THR A 57 -0.24 -30.62 -15.62
C THR A 57 -0.87 -30.31 -16.99
N ALA A 58 -1.00 -29.02 -17.33
CA ALA A 58 -1.75 -28.57 -18.50
C ALA A 58 -0.89 -28.13 -19.69
N GLY A 59 0.45 -28.11 -19.55
CA GLY A 59 1.36 -27.52 -20.54
C GLY A 59 1.34 -26.00 -20.53
N ASP A 60 1.84 -25.37 -21.60
CA ASP A 60 1.87 -23.92 -21.69
C ASP A 60 0.52 -23.35 -22.17
N PHE A 61 -0.26 -22.83 -21.22
CA PHE A 61 -1.54 -22.16 -21.46
C PHE A 61 -1.44 -20.63 -21.49
N SER A 62 -0.23 -20.07 -21.41
CA SER A 62 -0.01 -18.62 -21.27
C SER A 62 -0.61 -17.83 -22.44
N HIS A 63 -0.42 -18.31 -23.67
CA HIS A 63 -0.95 -17.67 -24.89
C HIS A 63 -2.49 -17.63 -24.91
N VAL A 64 -3.13 -18.73 -24.52
CA VAL A 64 -4.60 -18.85 -24.48
C VAL A 64 -5.19 -17.88 -23.46
N VAL A 65 -4.57 -17.73 -22.29
CA VAL A 65 -5.02 -16.79 -21.25
C VAL A 65 -4.88 -15.35 -21.71
N ILE A 66 -3.75 -14.99 -22.34
CA ILE A 66 -3.48 -13.61 -22.80
C ILE A 66 -4.43 -13.22 -23.96
N GLN A 67 -4.72 -14.15 -24.88
CA GLN A 67 -5.60 -13.88 -26.02
C GLN A 67 -7.08 -13.77 -25.62
N ASN A 68 -7.51 -14.51 -24.60
CA ASN A 68 -8.91 -14.58 -24.19
C ASN A 68 -9.28 -13.60 -23.06
N VAL A 69 -8.69 -12.41 -23.03
CA VAL A 69 -9.05 -11.35 -22.08
C VAL A 69 -10.07 -10.39 -22.70
N SER A 70 -11.26 -10.24 -22.08
CA SER A 70 -12.31 -9.34 -22.59
C SER A 70 -12.64 -8.19 -21.63
N ARG A 71 -13.11 -8.51 -20.42
CA ARG A 71 -13.47 -7.54 -19.38
C ARG A 71 -12.82 -7.96 -18.07
N ALA A 72 -12.35 -6.98 -17.30
CA ALA A 72 -11.81 -7.24 -15.97
C ALA A 72 -12.91 -7.78 -15.03
N GLN A 73 -12.66 -8.96 -14.45
CA GLN A 73 -13.52 -9.57 -13.43
C GLN A 73 -13.39 -8.84 -12.09
N HIS A 74 -12.17 -8.46 -11.70
CA HIS A 74 -11.91 -7.74 -10.45
C HIS A 74 -11.62 -6.26 -10.74
N ARG A 75 -12.31 -5.35 -10.03
CA ARG A 75 -12.17 -3.90 -10.18
C ARG A 75 -12.05 -3.23 -8.83
N VAL A 76 -11.16 -2.25 -8.73
CA VAL A 76 -11.00 -1.44 -7.51
C VAL A 76 -11.77 -0.14 -7.67
N ARG A 77 -12.48 0.28 -6.62
CA ARG A 77 -13.16 1.58 -6.55
C ARG A 77 -12.48 2.46 -5.52
N MET A 78 -12.38 3.76 -5.80
CA MET A 78 -11.92 4.70 -4.79
C MET A 78 -12.98 4.85 -3.70
N LYS A 79 -12.55 4.70 -2.44
CA LYS A 79 -13.32 5.09 -1.27
C LYS A 79 -12.68 6.38 -0.75
N LYS A 80 -13.45 7.47 -0.69
CA LYS A 80 -13.07 8.61 0.17
C LYS A 80 -13.43 8.20 1.60
N GLU A 81 -12.43 8.16 2.48
CA GLU A 81 -12.66 8.26 3.93
C GLU A 81 -13.19 9.65 4.27
#